data_AF-A0A7C9KUC1-F1
#
_entry.id   AF-A0A7C9KUC1-F1
#
_cell.length_a   1.000
_cell.length_b   1.000
_cell.length_c   1.000
_cell.angle_alpha   90.00
_cell.angle_beta   90.00
_cell.angle_gamma   90.00
#
_symmetry.space_group_name_H-M   'P 1'
#
loop_
_entity.id
_entity.type
_entity.pdbx_description
1 polymer ?
#
loop_
_entity_poly.entity_id
_entity_poly.type
_entity_poly.pdbx_seq_one_letter_code
_entity_poly.pdbx_strand_id
1 'polypeptide(L)'
;MTRISSLNESKEALVRLAQICNIPKRELYDEGNTDYTLNLDEELNLSINRLLDAFSLLQKALDQEDMIAVQAALNRARANSMDLSNFFANICEDIEMIGWTDRYNWPKIPENYKIPDHYNYPENKK
;
A
#
# COMPACT_ATOMS: atom_id res chain seq x y z
N MET A 1 -14.86 1.92 -12.89
CA MET A 1 -13.70 1.44 -12.11
C MET A 1 -14.14 1.31 -10.67
N THR A 2 -13.83 0.20 -10.02
CA THR A 2 -14.07 0.01 -8.59
C THR A 2 -13.10 0.89 -7.82
N ARG A 3 -13.61 1.80 -6.99
CA ARG A 3 -12.78 2.65 -6.12
C ARG A 3 -12.23 1.76 -5.00
N ILE A 4 -10.93 1.78 -4.79
CA ILE A 4 -10.35 1.15 -3.60
C ILE A 4 -10.65 2.09 -2.43
N SER A 5 -11.23 1.53 -1.38
CA SER A 5 -11.55 2.21 -0.12
C SER A 5 -11.07 1.33 1.04
N SER A 6 -10.74 1.96 2.17
CA SER A 6 -10.33 1.33 3.44
C SER A 6 -8.82 1.18 3.69
N LEU A 7 -7.94 1.62 2.79
CA LEU A 7 -6.52 1.78 3.13
C LEU A 7 -6.32 2.91 4.13
N ASN A 8 -7.10 3.99 4.03
CA ASN A 8 -7.04 5.04 5.04
C ASN A 8 -7.48 4.54 6.43
N GLU A 9 -8.45 3.62 6.50
CA GLU A 9 -8.83 2.96 7.76
C GLU A 9 -7.72 2.03 8.26
N SER A 10 -7.05 1.32 7.35
CA SER A 10 -5.91 0.46 7.64
C SER A 10 -4.72 1.27 8.18
N LYS A 11 -4.47 2.45 7.63
CA LYS A 11 -3.50 3.42 8.15
C LYS A 11 -3.80 3.77 9.61
N GLU A 12 -5.05 4.09 9.94
CA GLU A 12 -5.44 4.39 11.32
C GLU A 12 -5.29 3.19 12.26
N ALA A 13 -5.35 1.95 11.75
CA ALA A 13 -5.02 0.76 12.52
C ALA A 13 -3.51 0.68 12.82
N LEU A 14 -2.65 0.97 11.84
CA LEU A 14 -1.19 1.04 12.04
C LEU A 14 -0.79 2.13 13.04
N VAL A 15 -1.40 3.32 12.96
CA VAL A 15 -1.14 4.41 13.92
C VAL A 15 -1.53 3.98 15.34
N ARG A 16 -2.68 3.33 15.51
CA ARG A 16 -3.12 2.80 16.81
C ARG A 16 -2.17 1.71 17.32
N LEU A 17 -1.71 0.82 16.45
CA LEU A 17 -0.77 -0.23 16.81
C LEU A 17 0.58 0.35 17.25
N ALA A 18 1.12 1.31 16.50
CA ALA A 18 2.36 2.00 16.84
C ALA A 18 2.30 2.61 18.26
N GLN A 19 1.18 3.25 18.60
CA GLN A 19 0.96 3.79 19.95
C GLN A 19 0.97 2.71 21.03
N ILE A 20 0.31 1.56 20.80
CA ILE A 20 0.34 0.40 21.70
C ILE A 20 1.78 -0.11 21.86
N CYS A 21 2.56 -0.07 20.79
CA CYS A 21 3.95 -0.48 20.76
C CYS A 21 4.94 0.56 21.30
N ASN A 22 4.46 1.61 21.98
CA ASN A 22 5.26 2.72 22.51
C ASN A 22 6.08 3.47 21.43
N ILE A 23 5.57 3.51 20.20
CA ILE A 23 6.07 4.37 19.12
C ILE A 23 5.17 5.61 19.09
N PRO A 24 5.68 6.80 19.46
CA PRO A 24 4.91 8.04 19.43
C PRO A 24 4.40 8.33 18.02
N LYS A 25 3.17 8.86 17.91
CA LYS A 25 2.58 9.25 16.62
C LYS A 25 3.51 10.15 15.80
N ARG A 26 4.18 11.10 16.46
CA ARG A 26 5.14 11.99 15.80
C ARG A 26 6.30 11.22 15.17
N GLU A 27 6.85 10.23 15.87
CA GLU A 27 7.95 9.41 15.35
C GLU A 27 7.50 8.61 14.13
N LEU A 28 6.32 7.98 14.17
CA LEU A 28 5.75 7.29 13.01
C LEU A 28 5.56 8.23 11.80
N TYR A 29 5.18 9.49 12.03
CA TYR A 29 4.97 10.47 10.97
C TYR A 29 6.27 11.05 10.42
N ASP A 30 7.30 11.18 11.26
CA ASP A 30 8.59 11.77 10.89
C ASP A 30 9.56 10.72 10.31
N GLU A 31 9.51 9.47 10.79
CA GLU A 31 10.45 8.39 10.47
C GLU A 31 9.83 7.24 9.66
N GLY A 32 8.49 7.16 9.59
CA GLY A 32 7.80 6.17 8.76
C GLY A 32 7.96 6.44 7.27
N ASN A 33 7.92 5.39 6.46
CA ASN A 33 8.03 5.45 5.01
C ASN A 33 6.70 5.85 4.35
N THR A 34 5.57 5.57 4.99
CA THR A 34 4.25 6.04 4.55
C THR A 34 4.03 7.48 5.00
N ASP A 35 3.57 8.35 4.11
CA ASP A 35 3.11 9.69 4.52
C ASP A 35 1.74 9.59 5.21
N TYR A 36 1.76 9.55 6.54
CA TYR A 36 0.55 9.43 7.35
C TYR A 36 -0.34 10.68 7.34
N THR A 37 0.10 11.79 6.74
CA THR A 37 -0.70 13.01 6.56
C THR A 37 -1.66 12.92 5.37
N LEU A 38 -1.39 12.01 4.42
CA LEU A 38 -2.18 11.84 3.20
C LEU A 38 -3.35 10.87 3.39
N ASN A 39 -4.32 10.94 2.48
CA ASN A 39 -5.40 9.96 2.37
C ASN A 39 -4.96 8.81 1.44
N LEU A 40 -4.63 7.64 2.01
CA LEU A 40 -4.09 6.52 1.24
C LEU A 40 -5.06 5.95 0.20
N ASP A 41 -6.38 6.10 0.42
CA ASP A 41 -7.36 5.70 -0.60
C ASP A 41 -7.22 6.60 -1.83
N GLU A 42 -7.08 7.90 -1.63
CA GLU A 42 -6.93 8.87 -2.72
C GLU A 42 -5.61 8.69 -3.46
N GLU A 43 -4.51 8.49 -2.72
CA GLU A 43 -3.18 8.26 -3.30
C GLU A 43 -3.13 6.99 -4.16
N LEU A 44 -3.72 5.88 -3.68
CA LEU A 44 -3.75 4.65 -4.46
C LEU A 44 -4.64 4.78 -5.69
N ASN A 45 -5.84 5.37 -5.56
CA ASN A 45 -6.72 5.58 -6.70
C ASN A 45 -6.06 6.49 -7.75
N LEU A 46 -5.38 7.55 -7.33
CA LEU A 46 -4.63 8.44 -8.22
C LEU A 46 -3.53 7.68 -8.98
N SER A 47 -2.75 6.88 -8.26
CA SER A 47 -1.64 6.11 -8.84
C SER A 47 -2.12 5.05 -9.83
N ILE A 48 -3.19 4.33 -9.50
CA ILE A 48 -3.83 3.37 -10.41
C ILE A 48 -4.37 4.08 -11.66
N ASN A 49 -5.06 5.21 -11.50
CA ASN A 49 -5.60 5.96 -12.64
C ASN A 49 -4.49 6.42 -13.59
N ARG A 50 -3.36 6.92 -13.05
CA ARG A 50 -2.19 7.27 -13.87
C ARG A 50 -1.64 6.08 -14.66
N LEU A 51 -1.59 4.90 -14.04
CA LEU A 51 -1.17 3.67 -14.74
C LEU A 51 -2.14 3.30 -15.85
N LEU A 52 -3.44 3.33 -15.58
CA LEU A 52 -4.49 3.02 -16.56
C LEU A 52 -4.50 4.02 -17.72
N ASP A 53 -4.29 5.30 -17.45
CA ASP A 53 -4.15 6.34 -18.47
C ASP A 53 -2.92 6.10 -19.36
N ALA A 54 -1.80 5.64 -18.79
CA ALA A 54 -0.62 5.27 -19.57
C ALA A 54 -0.89 4.08 -20.50
N PHE A 55 -1.64 3.07 -20.04
CA PHE A 55 -2.06 1.95 -20.90
C PHE A 55 -3.10 2.37 -21.94
N SER A 56 -3.99 3.31 -21.63
CA SER A 56 -4.93 3.89 -22.60
C SER A 56 -4.19 4.64 -23.70
N LEU A 57 -3.16 5.41 -23.35
CA LEU A 57 -2.27 6.05 -24.33
C LEU A 57 -1.56 5.01 -25.19
N LEU A 58 -1.04 3.93 -24.57
CA LEU A 58 -0.37 2.86 -25.29
C LEU A 58 -1.26 2.23 -26.37
N GLN A 59 -2.52 1.91 -26.02
CA GLN A 59 -3.48 1.34 -26.97
C GLN A 59 -3.73 2.29 -28.15
N LYS A 60 -4.04 3.56 -27.86
CA LYS A 60 -4.28 4.57 -28.90
C LYS A 60 -3.06 4.79 -29.80
N ALA A 61 -1.85 4.77 -29.23
CA ALA A 61 -0.62 4.93 -29.98
C ALA A 61 -0.37 3.75 -30.92
N LEU A 62 -0.66 2.52 -30.48
CA LEU A 62 -0.59 1.32 -31.31
C LEU A 62 -1.59 1.37 -32.47
N ASP A 63 -2.84 1.78 -32.21
CA ASP A 63 -3.88 1.90 -33.25
C ASP A 63 -3.52 2.91 -34.35
N GLN A 64 -2.63 3.86 -34.05
CA GLN A 64 -2.16 4.89 -34.99
C GLN A 64 -0.75 4.61 -35.53
N GLU A 65 -0.14 3.47 -35.17
CA GLU A 65 1.25 3.13 -35.49
C GLU A 65 2.28 4.22 -35.07
N ASP A 66 1.93 5.06 -34.08
CA ASP A 66 2.82 6.10 -33.55
C ASP A 66 3.77 5.51 -32.51
N MET A 67 4.89 4.99 -33.01
CA MET A 67 5.89 4.31 -32.17
C MET A 67 6.62 5.25 -31.19
N ILE A 68 6.64 6.56 -31.45
CA ILE A 68 7.18 7.54 -30.50
C ILE A 68 6.23 7.65 -29.30
N ALA A 69 4.92 7.78 -29.56
CA ALA A 69 3.91 7.76 -28.51
C ALA A 69 3.88 6.43 -27.75
N VAL A 70 4.09 5.29 -28.43
CA VAL A 70 4.25 3.97 -27.77
C VAL A 70 5.39 4.00 -26.76
N GLN A 71 6.59 4.43 -27.14
CA GLN A 71 7.73 4.53 -26.21
C GLN A 71 7.43 5.47 -25.04
N ALA A 72 6.77 6.60 -25.32
CA ALA A 72 6.37 7.56 -24.29
C ALA A 72 5.33 6.98 -23.31
N ALA A 73 4.42 6.13 -23.79
CA ALA A 73 3.42 5.44 -22.99
C ALA A 73 4.07 4.36 -22.11
N LEU A 74 5.01 3.58 -22.66
CA LEU A 74 5.76 2.56 -21.92
C LEU A 74 6.58 3.17 -20.77
N ASN A 75 7.27 4.29 -21.02
CA ASN A 75 8.02 4.99 -19.97
C ASN A 75 7.10 5.45 -18.82
N ARG A 76 5.92 5.97 -19.15
CA ARG A 76 4.91 6.37 -18.16
C ARG A 76 4.36 5.18 -17.38
N ALA A 77 3.99 4.11 -18.08
CA ALA A 77 3.48 2.90 -17.45
C ALA A 77 4.51 2.28 -16.50
N ARG A 78 5.78 2.26 -16.89
CA ARG A 78 6.90 1.82 -16.04
C ARG A 78 7.02 2.68 -14.78
N ALA A 79 7.04 4.01 -14.92
CA ALA A 79 7.14 4.93 -13.78
C ALA A 79 5.96 4.74 -12.82
N ASN A 80 4.73 4.77 -13.31
CA ASN A 80 3.53 4.60 -12.48
C ASN A 80 3.48 3.22 -11.80
N SER A 81 4.03 2.17 -12.44
CA SER A 81 4.14 0.84 -11.83
C SER A 81 5.16 0.82 -10.69
N MET A 82 6.28 1.52 -10.84
CA MET A 82 7.26 1.68 -9.78
C MET A 82 6.69 2.47 -8.59
N ASP A 83 5.93 3.54 -8.86
CA ASP A 83 5.28 4.33 -7.80
C ASP A 83 4.30 3.47 -6.99
N LEU A 84 3.49 2.64 -7.65
CA LEU A 84 2.61 1.67 -6.97
C LEU A 84 3.40 0.63 -6.17
N SER A 85 4.51 0.13 -6.70
CA SER A 85 5.38 -0.79 -5.97
C SER A 85 5.93 -0.15 -4.70
N ASN A 86 6.41 1.09 -4.80
CA ASN A 86 6.95 1.84 -3.66
C ASN A 86 5.85 2.14 -2.63
N PHE A 87 4.63 2.49 -3.08
CA PHE A 87 3.51 2.72 -2.18
C PHE A 87 3.25 1.51 -1.24
N PHE A 88 3.24 0.29 -1.78
CA PHE A 88 3.08 -0.91 -0.95
C PHE A 88 4.34 -1.30 -0.18
N ALA A 89 5.53 -1.04 -0.73
CA ALA A 89 6.80 -1.27 -0.03
C ALA A 89 6.90 -0.41 1.23
N ASN A 90 6.56 0.87 1.15
CA ASN A 90 6.56 1.80 2.29
C ASN A 90 5.63 1.32 3.41
N ILE A 91 4.44 0.82 3.07
CA ILE A 91 3.50 0.24 4.05
C ILE A 91 4.11 -1.01 4.70
N CYS A 92 4.81 -1.85 3.92
CA CYS A 92 5.49 -3.05 4.44
C CYS A 92 6.62 -2.69 5.41
N GLU A 93 7.44 -1.70 5.06
CA GLU A 93 8.53 -1.21 5.90
C GLU A 93 8.01 -0.65 7.24
N ASP A 94 6.88 0.05 7.22
CA ASP A 94 6.24 0.54 8.46
C ASP A 94 5.66 -0.60 9.31
N ILE A 95 5.06 -1.62 8.67
CA ILE A 95 4.62 -2.83 9.37
C ILE A 95 5.80 -3.53 10.03
N GLU A 96 6.94 -3.62 9.35
CA GLU A 96 8.16 -4.20 9.90
C GLU A 96 8.70 -3.37 11.09
N MET A 97 8.75 -2.05 10.94
CA MET A 97 9.15 -1.13 12.01
C MET A 97 8.30 -1.31 13.27
N ILE A 98 6.97 -1.39 13.12
CA ILE A 98 6.04 -1.52 14.26
C ILE A 98 6.07 -2.96 14.83
N GLY A 99 6.00 -3.96 13.95
CA GLY A 99 5.85 -5.37 14.30
C GLY A 99 7.08 -6.03 14.93
N TRP A 100 8.27 -5.45 14.70
CA TRP A 100 9.55 -5.98 15.19
C TRP A 100 10.29 -5.01 16.12
N THR A 101 9.61 -3.98 16.62
CA THR A 101 10.18 -3.08 17.62
C THR A 101 10.51 -3.80 18.94
N ASP A 102 11.61 -3.41 19.58
CA ASP A 102 11.99 -3.83 20.93
C ASP A 102 11.25 -3.07 22.03
N ARG A 103 10.51 -2.03 21.67
CA ARG A 103 9.69 -1.20 22.57
C ARG A 103 8.40 -1.87 23.03
N TYR A 104 8.05 -3.02 22.44
CA TYR A 104 6.87 -3.79 22.77
C TYR A 104 7.19 -5.28 22.89
N ASN A 105 6.73 -5.89 23.97
CA ASN A 105 6.92 -7.32 24.19
C ASN A 105 5.79 -8.11 23.52
N TRP A 106 5.98 -8.43 22.23
CA TRP A 106 5.03 -9.22 21.46
C TRP A 106 4.82 -10.61 22.08
N PRO A 107 3.56 -11.08 22.22
CA PRO A 107 3.32 -12.45 22.66
C PRO A 107 3.85 -13.44 21.61
N LYS A 108 4.40 -14.56 22.07
CA LYS A 108 4.73 -15.68 21.19
C LYS A 108 3.44 -16.23 20.59
N ILE A 109 3.41 -16.43 19.28
CA ILE A 109 2.30 -17.11 18.60
C ILE A 109 2.38 -18.61 18.92
N PRO A 110 1.34 -19.22 19.53
CA PRO A 110 1.30 -20.67 19.76
C PRO A 110 1.31 -21.47 18.45
N GLU A 111 1.93 -22.66 18.44
CA GLU A 111 2.03 -23.52 17.23
C GLU A 111 0.68 -23.81 16.55
N ASN A 112 -0.39 -23.94 17.34
CA ASN A 112 -1.74 -24.26 16.86
C ASN A 112 -2.70 -23.06 16.93
N TYR A 113 -2.18 -21.83 16.99
CA TYR A 113 -3.04 -20.64 17.01
C TYR A 113 -3.85 -20.53 15.73
N LYS A 114 -5.16 -20.32 15.88
CA LYS A 114 -6.09 -20.00 14.80
C LYS A 114 -6.72 -18.65 15.11
N ILE A 115 -6.95 -17.86 14.07
CA ILE A 115 -7.72 -16.62 14.20
C ILE A 115 -9.14 -17.01 14.62
N PRO A 116 -9.70 -16.44 15.70
CA PRO A 116 -11.05 -16.76 16.14
C PRO A 116 -12.14 -16.39 15.10
N ASP A 117 -13.16 -17.25 14.98
CA ASP A 117 -14.25 -17.12 14.00
C ASP A 117 -14.98 -15.77 14.07
N HIS A 118 -15.12 -15.18 15.26
CA HIS A 118 -15.84 -13.93 15.46
C HIS A 118 -15.18 -12.71 14.78
N TYR A 119 -13.94 -12.84 14.32
CA TYR A 119 -13.29 -11.83 13.49
C TYR A 119 -13.69 -11.90 12.01
N ASN A 120 -14.43 -12.92 11.58
CA ASN A 120 -14.86 -13.13 10.18
C ASN A 120 -13.71 -13.06 9.17
N TYR A 121 -12.50 -13.46 9.59
CA TYR A 121 -11.33 -13.48 8.70
C TYR A 121 -11.51 -14.62 7.69
N PRO A 122 -11.39 -14.37 6.37
CA PRO A 122 -11.55 -15.41 5.38
C PRO A 122 -10.48 -16.48 5.58
N GLU A 123 -10.88 -17.70 5.93
CA GLU A 123 -9.96 -18.83 5.86
C GLU A 123 -9.52 -18.97 4.41
N ASN A 124 -8.22 -18.86 4.16
CA ASN A 124 -7.64 -19.22 2.87
C ASN A 124 -7.89 -20.71 2.63
N LYS A 125 -9.03 -21.02 2.02
CA LYS A 125 -9.30 -22.34 1.47
C LYS A 125 -8.34 -22.51 0.29
N LYS A 126 -7.21 -23.18 0.56
CA LYS A 126 -6.41 -23.79 -0.50
C LYS A 126 -7.20 -24.90 -1.17
#